data_AF-A0A9K3M4Y9-F1
#
_entry.id   AF-A0A9K3M4Y9-F1
#
_cell.length_a   1.000
_cell.length_b   1.000
_cell.length_c   1.000
_cell.angle_alpha   90.00
_cell.angle_beta   90.00
_cell.angle_gamma   90.00
#
_symmetry.space_group_name_H-M   'P 1'
#
loop_
_entity.id
_entity.type
_entity.pdbx_description
1 polymer ?
#
loop_
_entity_poly.entity_id
_entity_poly.type
_entity_poly.pdbx_seq_one_letter_code
_entity_poly.pdbx_strand_id
1 'polypeptide(L)'
;MRRRTNEEVANNDRNNNDGNTKRHDGKRRLKPSSADKVVLGGLLTVRELLLTVSSNIVVVFIVYILVGKSSWDGLASGGESIDGGLAKFLETSQRRPNKGHPRDPKGMVEPSPPRMVTPVPVKMRKTFYYDGEKISFPVARAFRSRGWQRVDEIQDAHLIYTYKQWEYIGRDLEPYQRFNLIPNADRWNSKWSFVKYQTEWEQLHNKRSVYIPESYMLTDSPEQTDQFEKRLSLGGGAKFPWLLKAGDINQGKGITVLAPNSEELMDVPRLARADEWDDLDMIIQKYVCNEMTWNRRKFDVRIFWFVASLDPLIVLYHDGYVRIGNSDYTESDFSNTQAHLTTHTELGAEGKATFAQFADALQDLMQKKGISSFPAGKKAMDHVRNQMKHSLSEMIQIFKHTAFVPHRSLSTDNSFSLYCADFILDNDLDVWFLEPQYGCGLDEDYYFRLEMHASLFNGMVDVIEEVWEKQEAGRERLLPFKNAGNYEVVHADGISFYYDGYERNHNKPTCTGDGR
;
A
#
# COMPACT_ATOMS: atom_id res chain seq x y z
N MET A 1 45.16 -25.22 -18.01
CA MET A 1 46.56 -25.71 -17.99
C MET A 1 47.27 -25.29 -19.28
N ARG A 2 47.89 -24.11 -19.33
CA ARG A 2 48.95 -23.71 -20.28
C ARG A 2 49.68 -22.45 -19.74
N ARG A 3 50.99 -22.62 -19.55
CA ARG A 3 52.16 -21.73 -19.29
C ARG A 3 51.94 -20.21 -19.40
N ARG A 4 52.26 -19.42 -18.35
CA ARG A 4 53.58 -18.89 -17.86
C ARG A 4 54.06 -17.62 -18.59
N THR A 5 54.24 -16.54 -17.82
CA THR A 5 55.44 -15.64 -17.67
C THR A 5 54.96 -14.39 -16.89
N ASN A 6 55.29 -14.18 -15.60
CA ASN A 6 56.54 -13.70 -14.96
C ASN A 6 57.05 -12.33 -15.44
N GLU A 7 56.97 -11.33 -14.54
CA GLU A 7 58.02 -10.35 -14.10
C GLU A 7 57.27 -9.26 -13.30
N GLU A 8 57.27 -9.18 -11.96
CA GLU A 8 58.30 -9.09 -10.91
C GLU A 8 58.85 -7.65 -10.67
N VAL A 9 58.85 -7.26 -9.37
CA VAL A 9 59.64 -6.20 -8.70
C VAL A 9 59.12 -4.74 -8.81
N ALA A 10 59.15 -3.86 -7.80
CA ALA A 10 59.09 -3.89 -6.33
C ALA A 10 59.03 -2.40 -5.86
N ASN A 11 58.50 -2.17 -4.65
CA ASN A 11 58.89 -1.19 -3.62
C ASN A 11 59.33 0.24 -4.04
N ASN A 12 58.74 1.28 -3.43
CA ASN A 12 59.08 1.72 -2.06
C ASN A 12 58.35 3.02 -1.67
N ASP A 13 57.62 2.95 -0.55
CA ASP A 13 57.70 3.80 0.65
C ASP A 13 58.36 5.21 0.64
N ARG A 14 57.59 6.15 1.23
CA ARG A 14 57.92 7.12 2.31
C ARG A 14 58.14 8.63 2.02
N ASN A 15 57.33 9.38 2.78
CA ASN A 15 57.65 10.52 3.66
C ASN A 15 57.83 11.95 3.11
N ASN A 16 56.94 12.84 3.59
CA ASN A 16 57.18 13.86 4.63
C ASN A 16 56.80 15.32 4.32
N ASN A 17 56.03 15.85 5.29
CA ASN A 17 56.12 17.15 5.97
C ASN A 17 55.61 18.46 5.36
N ASP A 18 54.60 19.00 6.06
CA ASP A 18 54.53 20.29 6.78
C ASP A 18 54.91 21.61 6.09
N GLY A 19 54.01 22.59 6.20
CA GLY A 19 54.31 23.99 5.90
C GLY A 19 53.13 24.95 6.07
N ASN A 20 52.89 25.40 7.29
CA ASN A 20 51.96 26.45 7.73
C ASN A 20 52.33 27.85 7.16
N THR A 21 51.36 28.72 6.80
CA THR A 21 51.42 30.19 7.04
C THR A 21 50.16 30.97 6.62
N LYS A 22 50.00 32.14 7.26
CA LYS A 22 48.79 32.96 7.48
C LYS A 22 48.62 34.14 6.48
N ARG A 23 47.35 34.59 6.38
CA ARG A 23 46.79 35.98 6.28
C ARG A 23 47.46 37.03 5.34
N HIS A 24 46.65 37.69 4.48
CA HIS A 24 46.12 39.05 4.70
C HIS A 24 45.19 39.57 3.57
N ASP A 25 44.47 40.64 3.95
CA ASP A 25 43.37 41.40 3.34
C ASP A 25 43.52 41.98 1.92
N GLY A 26 42.37 42.34 1.31
CA GLY A 26 42.33 43.37 0.26
C GLY A 26 40.96 43.64 -0.39
N LYS A 27 40.17 44.54 0.19
CA LYS A 27 38.95 45.15 -0.41
C LYS A 27 39.28 46.03 -1.64
N ARG A 28 38.40 46.03 -2.66
CA ARG A 28 38.06 47.19 -3.56
C ARG A 28 36.73 46.88 -4.27
N ARG A 29 35.58 47.42 -3.85
CA ARG A 29 34.91 48.67 -4.30
C ARG A 29 34.86 48.90 -5.82
N LEU A 30 33.66 48.72 -6.39
CA LEU A 30 33.19 49.44 -7.59
C LEU A 30 31.72 49.88 -7.38
N LYS A 31 31.46 51.16 -7.64
CA LYS A 31 30.17 51.88 -7.76
C LYS A 31 30.51 53.19 -8.51
N PRO A 32 29.54 53.93 -9.09
CA PRO A 32 28.59 53.58 -10.15
C PRO A 32 28.64 54.65 -11.29
N SER A 33 27.79 54.56 -12.33
CA SER A 33 27.48 55.73 -13.18
C SER A 33 25.96 55.99 -13.23
N SER A 34 25.59 57.19 -12.78
CA SER A 34 24.36 57.96 -13.09
C SER A 34 24.28 58.30 -14.58
N ALA A 35 23.19 58.66 -15.25
CA ALA A 35 21.92 59.33 -14.91
C ALA A 35 20.86 58.88 -15.96
N ASP A 36 19.55 58.91 -15.74
CA ASP A 36 18.74 60.12 -15.68
C ASP A 36 17.43 59.97 -14.89
N LYS A 37 17.05 61.11 -14.30
CA LYS A 37 15.88 61.37 -13.47
C LYS A 37 14.65 61.69 -14.33
N VAL A 38 13.47 61.22 -13.92
CA VAL A 38 12.27 62.07 -13.76
C VAL A 38 11.51 61.60 -12.52
N VAL A 39 11.19 62.58 -11.65
CA VAL A 39 10.46 62.46 -10.39
C VAL A 39 9.05 62.99 -10.59
N LEU A 40 8.04 62.29 -10.05
CA LEU A 40 6.76 62.77 -9.52
C LEU A 40 5.98 61.50 -9.12
N GLY A 41 5.52 61.22 -7.91
CA GLY A 41 5.24 61.99 -6.71
C GLY A 41 3.98 61.38 -6.10
N GLY A 42 4.05 60.78 -4.91
CA GLY A 42 2.90 60.16 -4.25
C GLY A 42 3.27 59.20 -3.13
N LEU A 43 3.53 59.72 -1.93
CA LEU A 43 3.56 58.92 -0.71
C LEU A 43 2.13 58.46 -0.38
N LEU A 44 1.87 57.16 -0.45
CA LEU A 44 0.79 56.52 0.31
C LEU A 44 1.42 55.95 1.60
N THR A 45 0.98 56.47 2.74
CA THR A 45 1.43 56.00 4.05
C THR A 45 0.87 54.61 4.36
N VAL A 46 1.70 53.73 4.96
CA VAL A 46 1.42 52.34 5.39
C VAL A 46 0.10 52.14 6.17
N ARG A 47 -0.47 53.23 6.69
CA ARG A 47 -1.74 53.24 7.42
C ARG A 47 -2.97 53.02 6.53
N GLU A 48 -2.93 53.42 5.25
CA GLU A 48 -4.05 53.20 4.31
C GLU A 48 -4.07 51.77 3.77
N LEU A 49 -2.90 51.14 3.56
CA LEU A 49 -2.81 49.74 3.13
C LEU A 49 -3.34 48.77 4.20
N LEU A 50 -3.20 49.10 5.49
CA LEU A 50 -3.72 48.28 6.60
C LEU A 50 -5.24 48.39 6.78
N LEU A 51 -5.87 49.46 6.30
CA LEU A 51 -7.33 49.61 6.35
C LEU A 51 -8.04 48.91 5.19
N THR A 52 -7.38 48.70 4.04
CA THR A 52 -7.94 47.94 2.91
C THR A 52 -7.81 46.42 3.09
N VAL A 53 -6.85 45.96 3.89
CA VAL A 53 -6.67 44.53 4.20
C VAL A 53 -7.64 44.05 5.29
N SER A 54 -8.05 44.93 6.22
CA SER A 54 -9.03 44.56 7.26
C SER A 54 -10.46 44.48 6.76
N SER A 55 -10.82 45.18 5.68
CA SER A 55 -12.18 45.14 5.11
C SER A 55 -12.44 43.90 4.25
N ASN A 56 -11.41 43.27 3.67
CA ASN A 56 -11.55 42.03 2.89
C ASN A 56 -11.66 40.78 3.76
N ILE A 57 -11.07 40.77 4.96
CA ILE A 57 -11.17 39.62 5.88
C ILE A 57 -12.60 39.47 6.43
N VAL A 58 -13.32 40.58 6.65
CA VAL A 58 -14.71 40.54 7.12
C VAL A 58 -15.67 40.09 6.01
N VAL A 59 -15.42 40.44 4.74
CA VAL A 59 -16.24 39.97 3.60
C VAL A 59 -16.02 38.48 3.34
N VAL A 60 -14.79 37.98 3.48
CA VAL A 60 -14.51 36.52 3.36
C VAL A 60 -15.18 35.74 4.50
N PHE A 61 -15.21 36.26 5.73
CA PHE A 61 -15.91 35.62 6.85
C PHE A 61 -17.45 35.65 6.70
N ILE A 62 -18.02 36.73 6.17
CA ILE A 62 -19.47 36.81 5.95
C ILE A 62 -19.92 35.93 4.77
N VAL A 63 -19.11 35.81 3.71
CA VAL A 63 -19.38 34.84 2.62
C VAL A 63 -19.21 33.40 3.12
N TYR A 64 -18.24 33.11 3.98
CA TYR A 64 -18.09 31.78 4.59
C TYR A 64 -19.26 31.41 5.51
N ILE A 65 -19.82 32.37 6.25
CA ILE A 65 -20.98 32.16 7.13
C ILE A 65 -22.30 32.10 6.33
N LEU A 66 -22.43 32.84 5.22
CA LEU A 66 -23.64 32.83 4.39
C LEU A 66 -23.69 31.65 3.42
N VAL A 67 -22.56 31.23 2.84
CA VAL A 67 -22.46 29.99 2.04
C VAL A 67 -22.48 28.76 2.95
N GLY A 68 -21.99 28.87 4.18
CA GLY A 68 -22.07 27.83 5.21
C GLY A 68 -23.48 27.56 5.75
N LYS A 69 -24.43 28.50 5.60
CA LYS A 69 -25.82 28.31 6.07
C LYS A 69 -26.78 27.77 5.01
N SER A 70 -26.49 27.94 3.72
CA SER A 70 -27.34 27.42 2.63
C SER A 70 -27.04 25.98 2.22
N SER A 71 -25.92 25.40 2.70
CA SER A 71 -25.55 24.00 2.43
C SER A 71 -25.89 23.02 3.55
N TRP A 72 -26.56 23.47 4.62
CA TRP A 72 -26.92 22.61 5.77
C TRP A 72 -28.30 21.94 5.65
N ASP A 73 -29.18 22.40 4.77
CA ASP A 73 -30.49 21.78 4.56
C ASP A 73 -30.49 20.66 3.50
N GLY A 74 -29.34 20.39 2.85
CA GLY A 74 -29.14 19.30 1.88
C GLY A 74 -28.24 18.15 2.36
N LEU A 75 -27.73 18.21 3.59
CA LEU A 75 -26.76 17.25 4.16
C LEU A 75 -27.34 16.41 5.31
N ALA A 76 -28.66 16.48 5.54
CA ALA A 76 -29.35 15.75 6.59
C ALA A 76 -29.98 14.40 6.16
N SER A 77 -29.58 13.84 5.01
CA SER A 77 -30.11 12.54 4.53
C SER A 77 -29.05 11.59 3.97
N GLY A 78 -27.89 11.49 4.63
CA GLY A 78 -26.82 10.58 4.19
C GLY A 78 -25.80 10.13 5.23
N GLY A 79 -26.09 10.31 6.52
CA GLY A 79 -25.27 9.73 7.58
C GLY A 79 -25.73 8.30 7.88
N GLU A 80 -25.17 7.30 7.19
CA GLU A 80 -25.17 5.95 7.75
C GLU A 80 -24.34 6.01 9.04
N SER A 81 -24.97 5.66 10.17
CA SER A 81 -24.30 5.58 11.46
C SER A 81 -23.19 4.52 11.42
N ILE A 82 -22.16 4.72 12.23
CA ILE A 82 -21.00 3.82 12.40
C ILE A 82 -21.42 2.39 12.81
N ASP A 83 -22.62 2.24 13.39
CA ASP A 83 -23.25 0.94 13.65
C ASP A 83 -23.49 0.13 12.36
N GLY A 84 -23.67 0.78 11.21
CA GLY A 84 -23.90 0.14 9.92
C GLY A 84 -22.72 -0.67 9.40
N GLY A 85 -21.47 -0.21 9.61
CA GLY A 85 -20.28 -0.92 9.13
C GLY A 85 -20.01 -2.22 9.89
N LEU A 86 -20.10 -2.18 11.22
CA LEU A 86 -19.96 -3.37 12.06
C LEU A 86 -21.20 -4.27 11.98
N ALA A 87 -22.41 -3.73 11.99
CA ALA A 87 -23.61 -4.53 11.81
C ALA A 87 -23.58 -5.25 10.46
N LYS A 88 -23.13 -4.60 9.39
CA LYS A 88 -22.95 -5.22 8.07
C LYS A 88 -21.81 -6.23 8.04
N PHE A 89 -20.69 -6.02 8.74
CA PHE A 89 -19.63 -7.01 8.91
C PHE A 89 -20.12 -8.25 9.68
N LEU A 90 -20.81 -8.04 10.81
CA LEU A 90 -21.41 -9.12 11.61
C LEU A 90 -22.55 -9.82 10.86
N GLU A 91 -23.43 -9.09 10.17
CA GLU A 91 -24.54 -9.64 9.39
C GLU A 91 -24.05 -10.42 8.16
N THR A 92 -23.04 -9.94 7.44
CA THR A 92 -22.43 -10.69 6.32
C THR A 92 -21.66 -11.93 6.80
N SER A 93 -21.02 -11.88 7.96
CA SER A 93 -20.30 -13.02 8.57
C SER A 93 -21.22 -14.09 9.19
N GLN A 94 -22.45 -13.73 9.63
CA GLN A 94 -23.37 -14.64 10.30
C GLN A 94 -24.24 -15.49 9.35
N ARG A 95 -24.23 -15.21 8.03
CA ARG A 95 -25.18 -15.83 7.07
C ARG A 95 -24.83 -17.24 6.56
N ARG A 96 -23.86 -17.97 7.13
CA ARG A 96 -23.70 -19.41 6.84
C ARG A 96 -23.49 -20.25 8.11
N PRO A 97 -24.37 -21.22 8.43
CA PRO A 97 -23.97 -22.33 9.28
C PRO A 97 -22.96 -23.18 8.51
N ASN A 98 -21.81 -23.44 9.15
CA ASN A 98 -20.75 -24.33 8.69
C ASN A 98 -21.31 -25.61 8.06
N LYS A 99 -21.28 -25.71 6.73
CA LYS A 99 -21.42 -26.98 6.00
C LYS A 99 -20.11 -27.25 5.28
N GLY A 100 -19.29 -28.10 5.88
CA GLY A 100 -18.19 -28.81 5.24
C GLY A 100 -16.95 -27.98 4.90
N HIS A 101 -16.21 -27.53 5.91
CA HIS A 101 -14.75 -27.47 5.77
C HIS A 101 -14.17 -28.83 6.19
N PRO A 102 -13.16 -29.36 5.49
CA PRO A 102 -12.34 -30.44 6.02
C PRO A 102 -11.84 -30.00 7.40
N ARG A 103 -12.00 -30.84 8.42
CA ARG A 103 -11.46 -30.57 9.75
C ARG A 103 -9.95 -30.39 9.58
N ASP A 104 -9.43 -29.25 10.02
CA ASP A 104 -7.99 -29.06 10.22
C ASP A 104 -7.42 -30.30 10.90
N PRO A 105 -6.38 -30.95 10.33
CA PRO A 105 -5.79 -32.12 10.97
C PRO A 105 -5.10 -31.69 12.27
N LYS A 106 -5.75 -32.02 13.39
CA LYS A 106 -5.19 -32.17 14.74
C LYS A 106 -4.11 -31.17 15.16
N GLY A 107 -4.60 -30.10 15.76
CA GLY A 107 -3.85 -29.27 16.70
C GLY A 107 -4.81 -28.25 17.29
N MET A 108 -5.78 -28.69 18.12
CA MET A 108 -6.54 -27.75 18.95
C MET A 108 -5.57 -27.16 19.96
N VAL A 109 -4.87 -26.09 19.57
CA VAL A 109 -4.25 -25.17 20.51
C VAL A 109 -5.43 -24.58 21.27
N GLU A 110 -5.54 -24.89 22.56
CA GLU A 110 -6.47 -24.17 23.44
C GLU A 110 -6.29 -22.67 23.20
N PRO A 111 -7.37 -21.87 23.12
CA PRO A 111 -7.22 -20.43 23.01
C PRO A 111 -6.35 -19.97 24.18
N SER A 112 -5.15 -19.50 23.84
CA SER A 112 -4.23 -18.99 24.85
C SER A 112 -4.93 -17.82 25.55
N PRO A 113 -4.82 -17.69 26.88
CA PRO A 113 -5.38 -16.55 27.57
C PRO A 113 -4.86 -15.27 26.91
N PRO A 114 -5.69 -14.21 26.76
CA PRO A 114 -5.27 -12.98 26.12
C PRO A 114 -3.99 -12.49 26.79
N ARG A 115 -2.96 -12.24 25.99
CA ARG A 115 -1.68 -11.81 26.55
C ARG A 115 -1.85 -10.41 27.13
N MET A 116 -1.74 -10.30 28.45
CA MET A 116 -1.80 -8.98 29.10
C MET A 116 -0.60 -8.15 28.66
N VAL A 117 -0.90 -6.98 28.09
CA VAL A 117 0.11 -5.99 27.71
C VAL A 117 0.65 -5.34 28.98
N THR A 118 1.96 -5.09 29.01
CA THR A 118 2.61 -4.44 30.16
C THR A 118 2.14 -2.99 30.25
N PRO A 119 1.63 -2.52 31.41
CA PRO A 119 1.17 -1.15 31.56
C PRO A 119 2.26 -0.11 31.29
N VAL A 120 1.90 0.99 30.61
CA VAL A 120 2.84 2.07 30.30
C VAL A 120 3.09 2.91 31.55
N PRO A 121 4.35 3.16 31.93
CA PRO A 121 4.69 4.06 33.02
C PRO A 121 4.04 5.44 32.81
N VAL A 122 3.49 6.03 33.88
CA VAL A 122 2.76 7.31 33.80
C VAL A 122 3.55 8.40 33.07
N LYS A 123 4.87 8.49 33.31
CA LYS A 123 5.76 9.46 32.66
C LYS A 123 5.93 9.27 31.16
N MET A 124 5.74 8.05 30.64
CA MET A 124 5.91 7.74 29.22
C MET A 124 4.57 7.78 28.46
N ARG A 125 3.43 7.80 29.16
CA ARG A 125 2.12 7.71 28.51
C ARG A 125 1.90 8.86 27.53
N LYS A 126 1.40 8.52 26.33
CA LYS A 126 1.23 9.43 25.19
C LYS A 126 2.51 10.18 24.77
N THR A 127 3.68 9.57 24.96
CA THR A 127 4.91 10.02 24.29
C THR A 127 5.17 9.19 23.04
N PHE A 128 5.76 9.78 22.00
CA PHE A 128 6.15 9.04 20.81
C PHE A 128 7.51 9.49 20.26
N TYR A 129 8.26 8.53 19.75
CA TYR A 129 9.42 8.75 18.93
C TYR A 129 9.05 8.62 17.45
N TYR A 130 9.63 9.47 16.60
CA TYR A 130 9.71 9.18 15.18
C TYR A 130 11.07 9.57 14.62
N ASP A 131 11.47 8.90 13.54
CA ASP A 131 12.80 8.96 12.94
C ASP A 131 13.18 10.30 12.27
N GLY A 132 12.32 11.32 12.34
CA GLY A 132 12.58 12.63 11.75
C GLY A 132 12.46 12.68 10.22
N GLU A 133 12.15 11.57 9.56
CA GLU A 133 12.04 11.50 8.11
C GLU A 133 10.82 12.28 7.61
N LYS A 134 10.98 13.00 6.48
CA LYS A 134 9.89 13.82 5.91
C LYS A 134 8.64 12.99 5.61
N ILE A 135 8.83 11.75 5.18
CA ILE A 135 7.76 10.80 4.86
C ILE A 135 6.94 10.38 6.10
N SER A 136 7.52 10.50 7.31
CA SER A 136 6.87 10.22 8.59
C SER A 136 6.10 11.45 9.14
N PHE A 137 6.24 12.63 8.53
CA PHE A 137 5.60 13.86 9.02
C PHE A 137 4.07 13.79 9.13
N PRO A 138 3.34 13.19 8.17
CA PRO A 138 1.88 13.08 8.29
C PRO A 138 1.46 12.29 9.54
N VAL A 139 2.20 11.23 9.87
CA VAL A 139 1.97 10.40 11.06
C VAL A 139 2.26 11.18 12.34
N ALA A 140 3.41 11.86 12.40
CA ALA A 140 3.78 12.69 13.53
C ALA A 140 2.76 13.82 13.77
N ARG A 141 2.19 14.37 12.70
CA ARG A 141 1.11 15.39 12.76
C ARG A 141 -0.15 14.81 13.42
N ALA A 142 -0.56 13.60 13.03
CA ALA A 142 -1.73 12.93 13.60
C ALA A 142 -1.55 12.63 15.09
N PHE A 143 -0.39 12.13 15.51
CA PHE A 143 -0.06 11.93 16.93
C PHE A 143 -0.13 13.24 17.73
N ARG A 144 0.53 14.31 17.27
CA ARG A 144 0.51 15.62 17.94
C ARG A 144 -0.90 16.19 18.07
N SER A 145 -1.74 16.02 17.04
CA SER A 145 -3.14 16.49 17.07
C SER A 145 -3.99 15.81 18.15
N ARG A 146 -3.57 14.63 18.65
CA ARG A 146 -4.21 13.86 19.73
C ARG A 146 -3.51 14.01 21.08
N GLY A 147 -2.67 15.03 21.20
CA GLY A 147 -1.98 15.36 22.45
C GLY A 147 -0.78 14.47 22.75
N TRP A 148 -0.29 13.68 21.79
CA TRP A 148 0.95 12.95 21.99
C TRP A 148 2.15 13.90 21.94
N GLN A 149 3.08 13.68 22.85
CA GLN A 149 4.30 14.47 22.99
C GLN A 149 5.46 13.75 22.31
N ARG A 150 6.18 14.46 21.43
CA ARG A 150 7.38 13.90 20.82
C ARG A 150 8.49 13.81 21.87
N VAL A 151 9.19 12.68 21.91
CA VAL A 151 10.48 12.52 22.58
C VAL A 151 11.59 12.30 21.54
N ASP A 152 12.82 12.65 21.91
CA ASP A 152 13.98 12.54 21.01
C ASP A 152 14.65 11.16 21.08
N GLU A 153 14.40 10.41 22.15
CA GLU A 153 15.04 9.15 22.47
C GLU A 153 14.01 8.00 22.47
N ILE A 154 14.37 6.83 21.92
CA ILE A 154 13.48 5.67 21.82
C ILE A 154 13.09 5.15 23.21
N GLN A 155 14.03 5.09 24.16
CA GLN A 155 13.81 4.62 25.53
C GLN A 155 12.80 5.46 26.32
N ASP A 156 12.56 6.71 25.91
CA ASP A 156 11.61 7.61 26.55
C ASP A 156 10.22 7.58 25.90
N ALA A 157 10.05 6.80 24.83
CA ALA A 157 8.82 6.76 24.07
C ALA A 157 7.86 5.67 24.58
N HIS A 158 6.56 5.95 24.57
CA HIS A 158 5.54 4.90 24.63
C HIS A 158 5.36 4.25 23.26
N LEU A 159 5.35 5.05 22.19
CA LEU A 159 5.19 4.57 20.81
C LEU A 159 6.38 4.95 19.93
N ILE A 160 6.87 4.01 19.13
CA ILE A 160 7.95 4.18 18.19
C ILE A 160 7.40 4.09 16.77
N TYR A 161 7.64 5.12 15.96
CA TYR A 161 7.32 5.11 14.54
C TYR A 161 8.56 5.38 13.69
N THR A 162 9.03 4.39 12.93
CA THR A 162 10.15 4.55 12.00
C THR A 162 9.71 4.20 10.58
N TYR A 163 10.14 5.02 9.62
CA TYR A 163 10.08 4.68 8.21
C TYR A 163 11.24 3.74 7.83
N LYS A 164 12.42 3.96 8.42
CA LYS A 164 13.58 3.08 8.25
C LYS A 164 13.34 1.74 8.94
N GLN A 165 13.54 0.65 8.19
CA GLN A 165 13.46 -0.71 8.73
C GLN A 165 14.71 -1.01 9.54
N TRP A 166 14.55 -1.08 10.85
CA TRP A 166 15.55 -1.63 11.76
C TRP A 166 15.02 -2.98 12.18
N GLU A 167 15.40 -4.04 11.46
CA GLU A 167 14.84 -5.41 11.55
C GLU A 167 14.72 -5.95 12.97
N TYR A 168 15.44 -5.36 13.93
CA TYR A 168 15.53 -5.82 15.31
C TYR A 168 15.29 -4.74 16.35
N ILE A 169 14.72 -3.58 15.99
CA ILE A 169 14.42 -2.53 16.97
C ILE A 169 13.58 -3.09 18.13
N GLY A 170 12.63 -3.98 17.84
CA GLY A 170 11.78 -4.64 18.83
C GLY A 170 12.48 -5.66 19.74
N ARG A 171 13.78 -5.93 19.59
CA ARG A 171 14.53 -6.80 20.53
C ARG A 171 14.92 -6.09 21.81
N ASP A 172 15.16 -4.77 21.71
CA ASP A 172 15.70 -3.95 22.79
C ASP A 172 14.65 -2.98 23.36
N LEU A 173 13.38 -3.08 22.94
CA LEU A 173 12.30 -2.26 23.47
C LEU A 173 11.85 -2.76 24.84
N GLU A 174 11.25 -1.88 25.61
CA GLU A 174 10.57 -2.24 26.84
C GLU A 174 9.25 -2.99 26.53
N PRO A 175 8.79 -3.92 27.40
CA PRO A 175 7.56 -4.69 27.17
C PRO A 175 6.28 -3.85 27.02
N TYR A 176 6.27 -2.61 27.51
CA TYR A 176 5.14 -1.67 27.37
C TYR A 176 5.22 -0.81 26.10
N GLN A 177 6.35 -0.83 25.38
CA GLN A 177 6.49 -0.02 24.18
C GLN A 177 5.74 -0.64 23.02
N ARG A 178 5.24 0.24 22.15
CA ARG A 178 4.51 -0.12 20.93
C ARG A 178 5.27 0.39 19.71
N PHE A 179 5.38 -0.40 18.64
CA PHE A 179 6.21 -0.03 17.48
C PHE A 179 5.58 -0.44 16.14
N ASN A 180 5.93 0.27 15.05
CA ASN A 180 5.26 0.16 13.75
C ASN A 180 5.86 -0.91 12.79
N LEU A 181 6.38 -2.02 13.32
CA LEU A 181 6.99 -3.07 12.51
C LEU A 181 6.45 -4.43 12.93
N ILE A 182 5.95 -5.19 11.96
CA ILE A 182 5.60 -6.61 12.13
C ILE A 182 6.68 -7.43 11.41
N PRO A 183 7.38 -8.35 12.11
CA PRO A 183 8.36 -9.24 11.49
C PRO A 183 7.73 -10.13 10.41
N ASN A 184 8.55 -10.73 9.57
CA ASN A 184 8.12 -11.63 8.48
C ASN A 184 7.30 -10.96 7.37
N ALA A 185 7.35 -9.63 7.25
CA ALA A 185 6.65 -8.91 6.17
C ALA A 185 7.14 -9.33 4.77
N ASP A 186 8.40 -9.77 4.67
CA ASP A 186 9.02 -10.36 3.47
C ASP A 186 8.21 -11.53 2.89
N ARG A 187 7.53 -12.31 3.74
CA ARG A 187 6.73 -13.48 3.31
C ARG A 187 5.60 -13.12 2.35
N TRP A 188 4.97 -11.96 2.53
CA TRP A 188 3.92 -11.46 1.63
C TRP A 188 4.42 -10.34 0.72
N ASN A 189 5.47 -9.60 1.09
CA ASN A 189 5.96 -8.46 0.32
C ASN A 189 6.88 -8.86 -0.85
N SER A 190 7.58 -10.01 -0.75
CA SER A 190 8.32 -10.59 -1.88
C SER A 190 7.37 -11.31 -2.84
N LYS A 191 7.51 -11.07 -4.15
CA LYS A 191 6.63 -11.68 -5.16
C LYS A 191 6.77 -13.20 -5.17
N TRP A 192 7.99 -13.72 -4.99
CA TRP A 192 8.24 -15.16 -4.96
C TRP A 192 7.63 -15.81 -3.72
N SER A 193 7.91 -15.25 -2.54
CA SER A 193 7.34 -15.76 -1.28
C SER A 193 5.81 -15.68 -1.29
N PHE A 194 5.25 -14.62 -1.89
CA PHE A 194 3.80 -14.49 -2.01
C PHE A 194 3.20 -15.67 -2.79
N VAL A 195 3.74 -15.98 -3.98
CA VAL A 195 3.26 -17.09 -4.80
C VAL A 195 3.46 -18.44 -4.10
N LYS A 196 4.57 -18.62 -3.37
CA LYS A 196 4.82 -19.81 -2.54
C LYS A 196 3.69 -20.04 -1.53
N TYR A 197 3.46 -19.07 -0.65
CA TYR A 197 2.48 -19.22 0.43
C TYR A 197 1.04 -19.24 -0.09
N GLN A 198 0.75 -18.51 -1.17
CA GLN A 198 -0.53 -18.65 -1.87
C GLN A 198 -0.72 -20.10 -2.36
N THR A 199 0.27 -20.67 -3.06
CA THR A 199 0.18 -22.03 -3.60
C THR A 199 -0.06 -23.05 -2.49
N GLU A 200 0.72 -22.98 -1.40
CA GLU A 200 0.57 -23.85 -0.23
C GLU A 200 -0.84 -23.74 0.37
N TRP A 201 -1.35 -22.52 0.51
CA TRP A 201 -2.70 -22.27 1.01
C TRP A 201 -3.79 -22.81 0.08
N GLU A 202 -3.67 -22.59 -1.23
CA GLU A 202 -4.64 -23.05 -2.22
C GLU A 202 -4.73 -24.58 -2.28
N GLN A 203 -3.58 -25.26 -2.18
CA GLN A 203 -3.50 -26.72 -2.11
C GLN A 203 -4.14 -27.26 -0.83
N LEU A 204 -3.81 -26.66 0.33
CA LEU A 204 -4.35 -27.08 1.63
C LEU A 204 -5.88 -26.96 1.67
N HIS A 205 -6.44 -25.91 1.07
CA HIS A 205 -7.88 -25.63 1.09
C HIS A 205 -8.61 -26.16 -0.14
N ASN A 206 -7.91 -26.74 -1.11
CA ASN A 206 -8.44 -27.16 -2.42
C ASN A 206 -9.30 -26.05 -3.07
N LYS A 207 -8.79 -24.82 -3.02
CA LYS A 207 -9.47 -23.61 -3.49
C LYS A 207 -8.45 -22.67 -4.10
N ARG A 208 -8.67 -22.22 -5.33
CA ARG A 208 -7.88 -21.14 -5.95
C ARG A 208 -8.48 -19.77 -5.68
N SER A 209 -7.64 -18.76 -5.54
CA SER A 209 -8.09 -17.38 -5.50
C SER A 209 -8.72 -16.98 -6.84
N VAL A 210 -9.79 -16.19 -6.78
CA VAL A 210 -10.37 -15.53 -7.98
C VAL A 210 -9.87 -14.10 -8.16
N TYR A 211 -9.13 -13.57 -7.18
CA TYR A 211 -8.65 -12.19 -7.18
C TYR A 211 -7.18 -12.10 -7.58
N ILE A 212 -6.38 -13.11 -7.23
CA ILE A 212 -4.95 -13.13 -7.54
C ILE A 212 -4.75 -13.79 -8.91
N PRO A 213 -4.06 -13.14 -9.86
CA PRO A 213 -3.79 -13.74 -11.17
C PRO A 213 -2.99 -15.04 -11.05
N GLU A 214 -3.30 -15.99 -11.94
CA GLU A 214 -2.60 -17.28 -12.07
C GLU A 214 -1.09 -17.07 -12.13
N SER A 215 -0.34 -17.67 -11.21
CA SER A 215 1.11 -17.43 -11.05
C SER A 215 1.86 -18.73 -10.76
N TYR A 216 3.12 -18.80 -11.17
CA TYR A 216 4.02 -19.93 -10.96
C TYR A 216 5.39 -19.43 -10.50
N MET A 217 5.99 -20.14 -9.54
CA MET A 217 7.40 -19.96 -9.19
C MET A 217 8.27 -20.62 -10.27
N LEU A 218 9.35 -19.95 -10.68
CA LEU A 218 10.29 -20.47 -11.67
C LEU A 218 11.64 -20.86 -11.05
N THR A 219 12.09 -20.09 -10.05
CA THR A 219 13.32 -20.38 -9.27
C THR A 219 13.01 -21.37 -8.15
N ASP A 220 13.92 -22.33 -7.92
CA ASP A 220 13.83 -23.37 -6.88
C ASP A 220 12.50 -24.16 -6.85
N SER A 221 11.80 -24.22 -7.99
CA SER A 221 10.51 -24.90 -8.08
C SER A 221 10.30 -25.66 -9.39
N PRO A 222 11.04 -26.76 -9.65
CA PRO A 222 10.91 -27.55 -10.87
C PRO A 222 9.46 -28.03 -11.14
N GLU A 223 8.72 -28.37 -10.08
CA GLU A 223 7.32 -28.79 -10.21
C GLU A 223 6.43 -27.66 -10.76
N GLN A 224 6.58 -26.43 -10.25
CA GLN A 224 5.82 -25.27 -10.74
C GLN A 224 6.22 -24.92 -12.18
N THR A 225 7.51 -25.01 -12.52
CA THR A 225 7.98 -24.85 -13.91
C THR A 225 7.36 -25.88 -14.85
N ASP A 226 7.29 -27.15 -14.45
CA ASP A 226 6.63 -28.21 -15.23
C ASP A 226 5.10 -27.98 -15.34
N GLN A 227 4.47 -27.48 -14.28
CA GLN A 227 3.05 -27.10 -14.31
C GLN A 227 2.81 -25.94 -15.27
N PHE A 228 3.69 -24.94 -15.31
CA PHE A 228 3.62 -23.83 -16.24
C PHE A 228 3.84 -24.29 -17.70
N GLU A 229 4.80 -25.18 -17.96
CA GLU A 229 5.01 -25.74 -19.29
C GLU A 229 3.80 -26.54 -19.79
N LYS A 230 3.16 -27.33 -18.93
CA LYS A 230 1.86 -27.99 -19.23
C LYS A 230 0.77 -26.97 -19.47
N ARG A 231 0.73 -25.88 -18.69
CA ARG A 231 -0.23 -24.80 -18.86
C ARG A 231 -0.08 -24.12 -20.23
N LEU A 232 1.15 -23.92 -20.71
CA LEU A 232 1.45 -23.39 -22.05
C LEU A 232 1.02 -24.36 -23.16
N SER A 233 1.49 -25.62 -23.10
CA SER A 233 1.36 -26.61 -24.17
C SER A 233 -0.01 -27.29 -24.27
N LEU A 234 -0.63 -27.61 -23.12
CA LEU A 234 -1.89 -28.36 -23.05
C LEU A 234 -3.06 -27.50 -22.56
N GLY A 235 -2.79 -26.53 -21.69
CA GLY A 235 -3.81 -25.67 -21.10
C GLY A 235 -4.22 -24.47 -21.95
N GLY A 236 -3.61 -24.28 -23.13
CA GLY A 236 -3.85 -23.10 -23.97
C GLY A 236 -3.24 -21.80 -23.40
N GLY A 237 -2.25 -21.91 -22.52
CA GLY A 237 -1.61 -20.78 -21.83
C GLY A 237 -0.84 -19.88 -22.78
N ALA A 238 -0.31 -20.44 -23.87
CA ALA A 238 0.39 -19.68 -24.91
C ALA A 238 -0.49 -18.59 -25.54
N LYS A 239 -1.82 -18.72 -25.52
CA LYS A 239 -2.74 -17.72 -26.09
C LYS A 239 -2.92 -16.46 -25.23
N PHE A 240 -2.33 -16.43 -24.04
CA PHE A 240 -2.40 -15.29 -23.13
C PHE A 240 -1.04 -14.61 -23.01
N PRO A 241 -1.00 -13.30 -22.74
CA PRO A 241 0.23 -12.66 -22.32
C PRO A 241 0.55 -13.03 -20.87
N TRP A 242 1.83 -12.97 -20.54
CA TRP A 242 2.35 -13.27 -19.21
C TRP A 242 3.33 -12.18 -18.76
N LEU A 243 3.50 -12.05 -17.46
CA LEU A 243 4.43 -11.17 -16.79
C LEU A 243 5.53 -12.02 -16.16
N LEU A 244 6.74 -11.93 -16.68
CA LEU A 244 7.93 -12.45 -16.01
C LEU A 244 8.41 -11.39 -15.01
N LYS A 245 8.53 -11.75 -13.74
CA LYS A 245 8.84 -10.80 -12.65
C LYS A 245 9.95 -11.33 -11.76
N ALA A 246 10.94 -10.49 -11.47
CA ALA A 246 11.90 -10.73 -10.40
C ALA A 246 11.28 -10.45 -9.02
N GLY A 247 11.63 -11.28 -8.03
CA GLY A 247 10.97 -11.43 -6.73
C GLY A 247 10.96 -10.15 -5.90
N ASP A 248 12.13 -9.53 -5.76
CA ASP A 248 12.37 -8.40 -4.84
C ASP A 248 12.71 -7.09 -5.54
N ILE A 249 12.38 -7.00 -6.84
CA ILE A 249 12.56 -5.77 -7.61
C ILE A 249 11.25 -4.98 -7.66
N ASN A 250 11.34 -3.69 -7.31
CA ASN A 250 10.22 -2.76 -7.21
C ASN A 250 10.22 -1.72 -8.35
N GLN A 251 9.16 -0.91 -8.42
CA GLN A 251 9.02 0.21 -9.37
C GLN A 251 9.01 -0.22 -10.84
N GLY A 252 8.44 -1.40 -11.12
CA GLY A 252 8.36 -1.92 -12.48
C GLY A 252 9.68 -2.45 -13.06
N LYS A 253 10.80 -2.30 -12.34
CA LYS A 253 12.08 -2.89 -12.75
C LYS A 253 12.01 -4.41 -12.61
N GLY A 254 12.67 -5.14 -13.51
CA GLY A 254 12.66 -6.61 -13.51
C GLY A 254 11.31 -7.24 -13.89
N ILE A 255 10.40 -6.46 -14.50
CA ILE A 255 9.17 -6.97 -15.10
C ILE A 255 9.33 -6.97 -16.62
N THR A 256 8.98 -8.07 -17.26
CA THR A 256 8.90 -8.19 -18.72
C THR A 256 7.52 -8.71 -19.10
N VAL A 257 6.85 -8.03 -20.05
CA VAL A 257 5.62 -8.55 -20.64
C VAL A 257 5.99 -9.48 -21.80
N LEU A 258 5.46 -10.69 -21.76
CA LEU A 258 5.66 -11.73 -22.77
C LEU A 258 4.38 -11.85 -23.59
N ALA A 259 4.49 -11.61 -24.89
CA ALA A 259 3.34 -11.61 -25.79
C ALA A 259 2.75 -13.02 -25.99
N PRO A 260 1.45 -13.13 -26.30
CA PRO A 260 0.84 -14.41 -26.65
C PRO A 260 1.59 -15.09 -27.81
N ASN A 261 1.82 -16.41 -27.68
CA ASN A 261 2.48 -17.29 -28.65
C ASN A 261 3.88 -16.84 -29.08
N SER A 262 4.54 -15.97 -28.30
CA SER A 262 5.90 -15.53 -28.58
C SER A 262 6.93 -16.64 -28.30
N GLU A 263 8.05 -16.61 -29.02
CA GLU A 263 9.16 -17.53 -28.78
C GLU A 263 9.73 -17.33 -27.37
N GLU A 264 9.81 -16.08 -26.93
CA GLU A 264 10.26 -15.68 -25.59
C GLU A 264 9.40 -16.30 -24.49
N LEU A 265 8.07 -16.32 -24.65
CA LEU A 265 7.16 -16.98 -23.71
C LEU A 265 7.39 -18.49 -23.65
N MET A 266 7.56 -19.11 -24.83
CA MET A 266 7.75 -20.55 -24.93
C MET A 266 9.12 -21.00 -24.41
N ASP A 267 10.11 -20.12 -24.38
CA ASP A 267 11.46 -20.41 -23.89
C ASP A 267 11.59 -20.31 -22.36
N VAL A 268 10.64 -19.67 -21.66
CA VAL A 268 10.70 -19.48 -20.20
C VAL A 268 10.95 -20.77 -19.41
N PRO A 269 10.28 -21.91 -19.66
CA PRO A 269 10.57 -23.15 -18.93
C PRO A 269 12.00 -23.67 -19.15
N ARG A 270 12.57 -23.45 -20.35
CA ARG A 270 13.97 -23.81 -20.63
C ARG A 270 14.92 -22.92 -19.84
N LEU A 271 14.70 -21.60 -19.87
CA LEU A 271 15.49 -20.61 -19.13
C LEU A 271 15.48 -20.89 -17.62
N ALA A 272 14.30 -21.23 -17.06
CA ALA A 272 14.17 -21.59 -15.65
C ALA A 272 15.02 -22.80 -15.26
N ARG A 273 15.06 -23.84 -16.11
CA ARG A 273 15.83 -25.06 -15.83
C ARG A 273 17.34 -24.88 -16.03
N ALA A 274 17.72 -23.93 -16.88
CA ALA A 274 19.11 -23.60 -17.15
C ALA A 274 19.69 -22.62 -16.11
N ASP A 275 18.86 -22.08 -15.22
CA ASP A 275 19.23 -21.12 -14.17
C ASP A 275 19.95 -19.87 -14.75
N GLU A 276 19.44 -19.38 -15.89
CA GLU A 276 20.04 -18.26 -16.64
C GLU A 276 19.72 -16.87 -16.03
N TRP A 277 19.19 -16.80 -14.80
CA TRP A 277 18.75 -15.56 -14.16
C TRP A 277 19.64 -15.08 -13.00
N ASP A 278 20.89 -15.52 -12.96
CA ASP A 278 21.91 -15.03 -12.01
C ASP A 278 21.43 -15.03 -10.54
N ASP A 279 20.88 -16.16 -10.07
CA ASP A 279 20.33 -16.34 -8.71
C ASP A 279 19.14 -15.43 -8.35
N LEU A 280 18.46 -14.81 -9.32
CA LEU A 280 17.23 -14.07 -9.06
C LEU A 280 16.04 -15.00 -8.81
N ASP A 281 15.27 -14.72 -7.77
CA ASP A 281 13.96 -15.33 -7.57
C ASP A 281 13.00 -14.84 -8.65
N MET A 282 12.52 -15.75 -9.51
CA MET A 282 11.65 -15.42 -10.63
C MET A 282 10.28 -16.05 -10.45
N ILE A 283 9.24 -15.29 -10.78
CA ILE A 283 7.88 -15.78 -10.97
C ILE A 283 7.39 -15.45 -12.37
N ILE A 284 6.44 -16.24 -12.86
CA ILE A 284 5.62 -15.89 -14.02
C ILE A 284 4.16 -15.79 -13.62
N GLN A 285 3.51 -14.70 -14.02
CA GLN A 285 2.13 -14.40 -13.67
C GLN A 285 1.33 -14.08 -14.92
N LYS A 286 0.13 -14.64 -15.05
CA LYS A 286 -0.76 -14.36 -16.16
C LYS A 286 -1.13 -12.88 -16.18
N TYR A 287 -1.02 -12.25 -17.34
CA TYR A 287 -1.42 -10.86 -17.54
C TYR A 287 -2.95 -10.73 -17.40
N VAL A 288 -3.42 -9.68 -16.72
CA VAL A 288 -4.86 -9.37 -16.60
C VAL A 288 -5.32 -8.72 -17.90
N CYS A 289 -6.19 -9.39 -18.66
CA CYS A 289 -6.74 -8.84 -19.90
C CYS A 289 -8.03 -8.06 -19.65
N ASN A 290 -8.51 -7.38 -20.69
CA ASN A 290 -9.72 -6.55 -20.66
C ASN A 290 -9.63 -5.44 -19.60
N GLU A 291 -8.45 -4.88 -19.36
CA GLU A 291 -8.24 -3.87 -18.33
C GLU A 291 -9.10 -2.62 -18.59
N MET A 292 -9.70 -2.10 -17.52
CA MET A 292 -10.33 -0.80 -17.54
C MET A 292 -9.24 0.26 -17.70
N THR A 293 -9.51 1.28 -18.52
CA THR A 293 -8.56 2.37 -18.76
C THR A 293 -9.08 3.71 -18.26
N TRP A 294 -8.15 4.58 -17.86
CA TRP A 294 -8.42 5.97 -17.53
C TRP A 294 -7.99 6.86 -18.69
N ASN A 295 -8.95 7.32 -19.50
CA ASN A 295 -8.65 8.10 -20.71
C ASN A 295 -7.62 7.43 -21.64
N ARG A 296 -7.82 6.12 -21.92
CA ARG A 296 -6.90 5.26 -22.71
C ARG A 296 -5.54 5.00 -22.09
N ARG A 297 -5.36 5.29 -20.80
CA ARG A 297 -4.14 4.96 -20.06
C ARG A 297 -4.40 3.84 -19.05
N LYS A 298 -3.40 3.01 -18.82
CA LYS A 298 -3.43 2.01 -17.74
C LYS A 298 -3.49 2.72 -16.39
N PHE A 299 -4.22 2.16 -15.43
CA PHE A 299 -4.19 2.63 -14.05
C PHE A 299 -4.25 1.45 -13.08
N ASP A 300 -3.84 1.72 -11.84
CA ASP A 300 -4.07 0.84 -10.72
C ASP A 300 -4.66 1.62 -9.55
N VAL A 301 -5.30 0.91 -8.63
CA VAL A 301 -5.92 1.44 -7.43
C VAL A 301 -5.07 1.06 -6.23
N ARG A 302 -4.51 2.08 -5.58
CA ARG A 302 -3.76 2.00 -4.33
C ARG A 302 -4.75 2.10 -3.18
N ILE A 303 -4.80 1.09 -2.31
CA ILE A 303 -5.51 1.17 -1.02
C ILE A 303 -4.54 1.10 0.14
N PHE A 304 -4.99 1.49 1.33
CA PHE A 304 -4.22 1.33 2.56
C PHE A 304 -4.87 0.25 3.43
N TRP A 305 -4.05 -0.50 4.15
CA TRP A 305 -4.53 -1.45 5.14
C TRP A 305 -3.66 -1.41 6.39
N PHE A 306 -4.28 -1.63 7.54
CA PHE A 306 -3.69 -1.39 8.84
C PHE A 306 -3.85 -2.62 9.72
N VAL A 307 -2.73 -3.20 10.15
CA VAL A 307 -2.72 -4.24 11.20
C VAL A 307 -2.66 -3.54 12.55
N ALA A 308 -3.81 -3.51 13.22
CA ALA A 308 -3.99 -2.81 14.48
C ALA A 308 -3.62 -3.66 15.70
N SER A 309 -3.58 -4.98 15.57
CA SER A 309 -3.20 -5.92 16.62
C SER A 309 -2.81 -7.26 16.00
N LEU A 310 -1.86 -7.98 16.60
CA LEU A 310 -1.54 -9.37 16.26
C LEU A 310 -2.23 -10.38 17.18
N ASP A 311 -2.64 -9.96 18.39
CA ASP A 311 -3.29 -10.80 19.37
C ASP A 311 -4.42 -10.05 20.12
N PRO A 312 -5.69 -10.26 19.74
CA PRO A 312 -6.12 -10.98 18.54
C PRO A 312 -5.72 -10.23 17.25
N LEU A 313 -5.62 -10.95 16.12
CA LEU A 313 -5.31 -10.33 14.83
C LEU A 313 -6.46 -9.41 14.40
N ILE A 314 -6.16 -8.13 14.18
CA ILE A 314 -7.12 -7.15 13.68
C ILE A 314 -6.51 -6.41 12.50
N VAL A 315 -7.19 -6.49 11.36
CA VAL A 315 -6.80 -5.84 10.12
C VAL A 315 -7.94 -4.98 9.59
N LEU A 316 -7.61 -3.75 9.25
CA LEU A 316 -8.54 -2.75 8.72
C LEU A 316 -8.15 -2.33 7.30
N TYR A 317 -9.14 -1.99 6.50
CA TYR A 317 -9.07 -1.44 5.16
C TYR A 317 -9.34 0.07 5.19
N HIS A 318 -8.69 0.83 4.32
CA HIS A 318 -9.00 2.24 4.07
C HIS A 318 -8.86 2.54 2.57
N ASP A 319 -9.80 3.31 2.03
CA ASP A 319 -9.75 3.82 0.65
C ASP A 319 -8.42 4.57 0.40
N GLY A 320 -7.93 4.61 -0.83
CA GLY A 320 -6.70 5.33 -1.15
C GLY A 320 -6.87 6.24 -2.34
N TYR A 321 -6.12 5.98 -3.40
CA TYR A 321 -6.14 6.77 -4.62
C TYR A 321 -5.87 5.92 -5.86
N VAL A 322 -6.12 6.49 -7.03
CA VAL A 322 -5.81 5.86 -8.31
C VAL A 322 -4.48 6.41 -8.82
N ARG A 323 -3.61 5.53 -9.32
CA ARG A 323 -2.37 5.86 -10.04
C ARG A 323 -2.56 5.61 -11.52
N ILE A 324 -2.37 6.65 -12.32
CA ILE A 324 -2.65 6.65 -13.76
C ILE A 324 -1.30 6.72 -14.48
N GLY A 325 -1.04 5.74 -15.33
CA GLY A 325 0.16 5.71 -16.16
C GLY A 325 0.21 6.88 -17.14
N ASN A 326 1.38 7.07 -17.75
CA ASN A 326 1.64 8.21 -18.65
C ASN A 326 1.52 7.87 -20.14
N SER A 327 1.54 6.58 -20.48
CA SER A 327 1.49 6.10 -21.87
C SER A 327 0.06 5.79 -22.30
N ASP A 328 -0.21 5.96 -23.60
CA ASP A 328 -1.39 5.33 -24.21
C ASP A 328 -1.25 3.80 -24.08
N TYR A 329 -2.36 3.16 -23.68
CA TYR A 329 -2.42 1.74 -23.36
C TYR A 329 -3.25 0.98 -24.38
N THR A 330 -2.77 -0.19 -24.80
CA THR A 330 -3.48 -1.11 -25.68
C THR A 330 -3.10 -2.55 -25.35
N GLU A 331 -4.03 -3.49 -25.52
CA GLU A 331 -3.79 -4.93 -25.39
C GLU A 331 -3.48 -5.60 -26.75
N SER A 332 -3.30 -4.80 -27.80
CA SER A 332 -2.99 -5.29 -29.16
C SER A 332 -1.49 -5.36 -29.47
N ASP A 333 -0.66 -4.71 -28.66
CA ASP A 333 0.79 -4.66 -28.81
C ASP A 333 1.43 -4.81 -27.43
N PHE A 334 2.26 -5.85 -27.27
CA PHE A 334 2.99 -6.17 -26.04
C PHE A 334 4.50 -5.96 -26.17
N SER A 335 4.97 -5.37 -27.28
CA SER A 335 6.40 -5.17 -27.55
C SER A 335 7.05 -4.16 -26.60
N ASN A 336 6.26 -3.23 -26.04
CA ASN A 336 6.73 -2.21 -25.12
C ASN A 336 6.23 -2.45 -23.70
N THR A 337 6.98 -3.20 -22.90
CA THR A 337 6.72 -3.43 -21.47
C THR A 337 6.34 -2.15 -20.72
N GLN A 338 7.01 -1.02 -20.97
CA GLN A 338 6.76 0.23 -20.24
C GLN A 338 5.35 0.80 -20.48
N ALA A 339 4.73 0.52 -21.63
CA ALA A 339 3.35 0.93 -21.88
C ALA A 339 2.33 0.15 -21.03
N HIS A 340 2.71 -1.02 -20.50
CA HIS A 340 1.87 -1.88 -19.68
C HIS A 340 2.14 -1.76 -18.18
N LEU A 341 3.00 -0.83 -17.75
CA LEU A 341 3.26 -0.53 -16.35
C LEU A 341 2.65 0.81 -15.96
N THR A 342 2.13 0.92 -14.75
CA THR A 342 1.57 2.17 -14.20
C THR A 342 2.60 3.02 -13.46
N THR A 343 3.75 2.42 -13.12
CA THR A 343 4.83 3.06 -12.37
C THR A 343 5.56 4.13 -13.20
N HIS A 344 6.38 4.94 -12.52
CA HIS A 344 7.18 6.04 -13.08
C HIS A 344 7.98 5.65 -14.32
N THR A 345 7.36 5.76 -15.50
CA THR A 345 8.09 5.73 -16.76
C THR A 345 8.84 7.06 -16.93
N GLU A 346 9.91 7.03 -17.71
CA GLU A 346 10.86 8.15 -17.96
C GLU A 346 10.20 9.47 -18.41
N LEU A 347 8.89 9.44 -18.69
CA LEU A 347 8.06 10.55 -19.16
C LEU A 347 7.51 11.47 -18.06
N GLY A 348 7.64 11.13 -16.76
CA GLY A 348 7.27 12.02 -15.65
C GLY A 348 6.55 11.34 -14.48
N ALA A 349 6.02 12.16 -13.55
CA ALA A 349 5.22 11.65 -12.44
C ALA A 349 3.92 11.01 -12.95
N GLU A 350 3.49 9.92 -12.31
CA GLU A 350 2.18 9.31 -12.56
C GLU A 350 1.05 10.32 -12.29
N GLY A 351 -0.03 10.22 -13.07
CA GLY A 351 -1.27 10.94 -12.76
C GLY A 351 -1.90 10.35 -11.51
N LYS A 352 -2.62 11.17 -10.73
CA LYS A 352 -3.34 10.70 -9.55
C LYS A 352 -4.80 11.14 -9.60
N ALA A 353 -5.71 10.28 -9.16
CA ALA A 353 -7.12 10.60 -9.01
C ALA A 353 -7.66 10.14 -7.65
N THR A 354 -8.65 10.86 -7.13
CA THR A 354 -9.30 10.54 -5.86
C THR A 354 -10.29 9.38 -6.04
N PHE A 355 -10.68 8.75 -4.93
CA PHE A 355 -11.73 7.73 -4.95
C PHE A 355 -13.10 8.27 -5.38
N ALA A 356 -13.37 9.57 -5.19
CA ALA A 356 -14.58 10.20 -5.72
C ALA A 356 -14.56 10.23 -7.26
N GLN A 357 -13.45 10.67 -7.85
CA GLN A 357 -13.26 10.64 -9.30
C GLN A 357 -13.29 9.21 -9.84
N PHE A 358 -12.76 8.25 -9.08
CA PHE A 358 -12.83 6.84 -9.45
C PHE A 358 -14.27 6.32 -9.45
N ALA A 359 -15.08 6.67 -8.44
CA ALA A 359 -16.49 6.32 -8.39
C ALA A 359 -17.25 6.85 -9.62
N ASP A 360 -16.97 8.09 -10.05
CA ASP A 360 -17.53 8.66 -11.28
C ASP A 360 -17.11 7.86 -12.52
N ALA A 361 -15.82 7.51 -12.64
CA ALA A 361 -15.32 6.71 -13.76
C ALA A 361 -15.95 5.31 -13.83
N LEU A 362 -16.17 4.66 -12.68
CA LEU A 362 -16.88 3.38 -12.59
C LEU A 362 -18.34 3.52 -13.03
N GLN A 363 -19.01 4.57 -12.56
CA GLN A 363 -20.40 4.84 -12.90
C GLN A 363 -20.59 5.14 -14.40
N ASP A 364 -19.63 5.84 -15.02
CA ASP A 364 -19.59 6.09 -16.45
C ASP A 364 -19.40 4.80 -17.26
N LEU A 365 -18.47 3.92 -16.83
CA LEU A 365 -18.25 2.64 -17.49
C LEU A 365 -19.49 1.75 -17.41
N MET A 366 -20.13 1.66 -16.23
CA MET A 366 -21.37 0.91 -16.06
C MET A 366 -22.45 1.35 -17.05
N GLN A 367 -22.66 2.66 -17.19
CA GLN A 367 -23.65 3.20 -18.13
C GLN A 367 -23.32 2.85 -19.57
N LYS A 368 -22.04 3.02 -19.97
CA LYS A 368 -21.56 2.70 -21.33
C LYS A 368 -21.70 1.21 -21.66
N LYS A 369 -21.47 0.33 -20.69
CA LYS A 369 -21.52 -1.13 -20.85
C LYS A 369 -22.89 -1.75 -20.56
N GLY A 370 -23.84 -0.97 -20.05
CA GLY A 370 -25.16 -1.46 -19.65
C GLY A 370 -25.12 -2.40 -18.43
N ILE A 371 -24.14 -2.24 -17.53
CA ILE A 371 -24.04 -3.03 -16.30
C ILE A 371 -25.09 -2.49 -15.32
N SER A 372 -26.14 -3.26 -15.05
CA SER A 372 -27.34 -2.75 -14.37
C SER A 372 -27.50 -3.20 -12.92
N SER A 373 -26.74 -4.20 -12.44
CA SER A 373 -26.92 -4.72 -11.08
C SER A 373 -25.67 -5.38 -10.51
N PHE A 374 -25.44 -5.17 -9.22
CA PHE A 374 -24.44 -5.87 -8.42
C PHE A 374 -25.11 -6.62 -7.26
N PRO A 375 -24.40 -7.55 -6.60
CA PRO A 375 -24.92 -8.25 -5.42
C PRO A 375 -25.52 -7.28 -4.39
N ALA A 376 -26.74 -7.57 -3.96
CA ALA A 376 -27.54 -6.75 -3.03
C ALA A 376 -27.86 -5.32 -3.51
N GLY A 377 -27.89 -5.07 -4.82
CA GLY A 377 -28.26 -3.75 -5.37
C GLY A 377 -27.24 -2.64 -5.08
N LYS A 378 -25.98 -3.01 -4.80
CA LYS A 378 -24.90 -2.07 -4.49
C LYS A 378 -24.60 -1.14 -5.67
N LYS A 379 -23.97 0.00 -5.40
CA LYS A 379 -23.41 0.91 -6.42
C LYS A 379 -22.06 0.39 -6.94
N ALA A 380 -21.58 0.94 -8.06
CA ALA A 380 -20.29 0.58 -8.68
C ALA A 380 -19.13 0.58 -7.69
N MET A 381 -18.96 1.72 -7.01
CA MET A 381 -17.86 1.90 -6.07
C MET A 381 -17.95 0.91 -4.90
N ASP A 382 -19.15 0.64 -4.38
CA ASP A 382 -19.33 -0.33 -3.30
C ASP A 382 -19.06 -1.76 -3.76
N HIS A 383 -19.44 -2.10 -5.00
CA HIS A 383 -19.14 -3.39 -5.59
C HIS A 383 -17.63 -3.62 -5.67
N VAL A 384 -16.90 -2.67 -6.26
CA VAL A 384 -15.44 -2.70 -6.39
C VAL A 384 -14.76 -2.70 -5.01
N ARG A 385 -15.18 -1.83 -4.09
CA ARG A 385 -14.64 -1.76 -2.72
C ARG A 385 -14.80 -3.08 -1.97
N ASN A 386 -15.96 -3.73 -2.08
CA ASN A 386 -16.18 -5.00 -1.41
C ASN A 386 -15.36 -6.15 -2.01
N GLN A 387 -15.10 -6.14 -3.33
CA GLN A 387 -14.14 -7.07 -3.92
C GLN A 387 -12.71 -6.82 -3.39
N MET A 388 -12.25 -5.56 -3.32
CA MET A 388 -10.93 -5.22 -2.74
C MET A 388 -10.81 -5.69 -1.29
N LYS A 389 -11.84 -5.47 -0.45
CA LYS A 389 -11.87 -5.94 0.94
C LYS A 389 -11.86 -7.46 1.06
N HIS A 390 -12.62 -8.16 0.21
CA HIS A 390 -12.65 -9.63 0.21
C HIS A 390 -11.32 -10.21 -0.26
N SER A 391 -10.74 -9.64 -1.31
CA SER A 391 -9.41 -10.01 -1.79
C SER A 391 -8.32 -9.79 -0.72
N LEU A 392 -8.33 -8.63 -0.06
CA LEU A 392 -7.42 -8.35 1.05
C LEU A 392 -7.64 -9.35 2.20
N SER A 393 -8.88 -9.66 2.54
CA SER A 393 -9.20 -10.63 3.59
C SER A 393 -8.68 -12.04 3.25
N GLU A 394 -8.76 -12.46 1.99
CA GLU A 394 -8.17 -13.72 1.52
C GLU A 394 -6.65 -13.71 1.65
N MET A 395 -5.98 -12.60 1.30
CA MET A 395 -4.54 -12.44 1.55
C MET A 395 -4.22 -12.58 3.05
N ILE A 396 -4.96 -11.93 3.95
CA ILE A 396 -4.75 -12.09 5.38
C ILE A 396 -4.89 -13.56 5.82
N GLN A 397 -5.86 -14.30 5.26
CA GLN A 397 -6.05 -15.72 5.56
C GLN A 397 -4.90 -16.62 5.06
N ILE A 398 -4.27 -16.26 3.94
CA ILE A 398 -3.06 -16.94 3.43
C ILE A 398 -1.90 -16.77 4.41
N PHE A 399 -1.69 -15.56 4.94
CA PHE A 399 -0.49 -15.22 5.70
C PHE A 399 -0.65 -15.16 7.23
N LYS A 400 -1.85 -15.34 7.78
CA LYS A 400 -2.11 -15.23 9.23
C LYS A 400 -1.26 -16.12 10.13
N HIS A 401 -0.84 -17.29 9.63
CA HIS A 401 -0.04 -18.24 10.40
C HIS A 401 1.47 -18.14 10.13
N THR A 402 1.86 -17.31 9.15
CA THR A 402 3.25 -17.21 8.68
C THR A 402 3.83 -15.81 8.89
N ALA A 403 3.07 -14.76 8.57
CA ALA A 403 3.52 -13.38 8.68
C ALA A 403 2.90 -12.63 9.85
N PHE A 404 1.62 -12.85 10.15
CA PHE A 404 0.91 -12.10 11.19
C PHE A 404 0.92 -12.83 12.55
N VAL A 405 2.11 -13.25 12.98
CA VAL A 405 2.32 -13.98 14.23
C VAL A 405 3.32 -13.26 15.14
N PRO A 406 3.13 -13.31 16.47
CA PRO A 406 4.14 -12.85 17.43
C PRO A 406 5.51 -13.48 17.19
N HIS A 407 6.58 -12.70 17.32
CA HIS A 407 7.93 -13.18 17.03
C HIS A 407 8.73 -13.36 18.31
N ARG A 408 9.10 -14.60 18.62
CA ARG A 408 9.71 -15.00 19.91
C ARG A 408 11.00 -14.26 20.30
N SER A 409 11.72 -13.67 19.34
CA SER A 409 12.94 -12.93 19.62
C SER A 409 12.71 -11.47 20.01
N LEU A 410 11.48 -10.96 19.93
CA LEU A 410 11.16 -9.59 20.32
C LEU A 410 10.88 -9.52 21.82
N SER A 411 11.28 -8.42 22.44
CA SER A 411 10.98 -8.13 23.85
C SER A 411 9.52 -7.70 24.05
N THR A 412 8.86 -7.25 22.98
CA THR A 412 7.45 -6.88 22.94
C THR A 412 6.82 -7.29 21.61
N ASP A 413 5.59 -7.80 21.67
CA ASP A 413 4.77 -8.12 20.50
C ASP A 413 3.71 -7.04 20.22
N ASN A 414 3.80 -5.89 20.91
CA ASN A 414 2.92 -4.72 20.71
C ASN A 414 3.29 -4.00 19.41
N SER A 415 3.16 -4.72 18.30
CA SER A 415 3.41 -4.18 16.98
C SER A 415 2.11 -3.72 16.34
N PHE A 416 2.24 -2.77 15.43
CA PHE A 416 1.22 -2.41 14.46
C PHE A 416 1.94 -2.15 13.15
N SER A 417 1.21 -2.10 12.04
CA SER A 417 1.83 -1.59 10.81
C SER A 417 0.79 -1.13 9.81
N LEU A 418 1.13 -0.06 9.11
CA LEU A 418 0.38 0.44 7.97
C LEU A 418 1.06 -0.03 6.69
N TYR A 419 0.26 -0.55 5.78
CA TYR A 419 0.67 -1.07 4.50
C TYR A 419 -0.25 -0.57 3.41
N CYS A 420 0.08 -0.90 2.17
CA CYS A 420 -0.78 -0.65 1.04
C CYS A 420 -0.87 -1.88 0.15
N ALA A 421 -1.79 -1.85 -0.81
CA ALA A 421 -1.94 -2.88 -1.82
C ALA A 421 -2.42 -2.28 -3.12
N ASP A 422 -2.00 -2.91 -4.22
CA ASP A 422 -2.28 -2.48 -5.58
C ASP A 422 -3.28 -3.40 -6.23
N PHE A 423 -4.27 -2.80 -6.87
CA PHE A 423 -5.33 -3.50 -7.58
C PHE A 423 -5.46 -2.96 -8.99
N ILE A 424 -5.86 -3.82 -9.93
CA ILE A 424 -6.33 -3.40 -11.25
C ILE A 424 -7.77 -3.85 -11.44
N LEU A 425 -8.50 -3.17 -12.32
CA LEU A 425 -9.86 -3.53 -12.69
C LEU A 425 -9.90 -3.89 -14.15
N ASP A 426 -10.77 -4.85 -14.50
CA ASP A 426 -11.17 -5.09 -15.87
C ASP A 426 -12.48 -4.34 -16.22
N ASN A 427 -12.84 -4.34 -17.51
CA ASN A 427 -14.03 -3.65 -18.01
C ASN A 427 -15.36 -4.29 -17.57
N ASP A 428 -15.33 -5.44 -16.89
CA ASP A 428 -16.50 -6.04 -16.24
C ASP A 428 -16.60 -5.61 -14.77
N LEU A 429 -15.71 -4.72 -14.32
CA LEU A 429 -15.58 -4.22 -12.95
C LEU A 429 -15.13 -5.30 -11.95
N ASP A 430 -14.43 -6.31 -12.42
CA ASP A 430 -13.79 -7.30 -11.57
C ASP A 430 -12.40 -6.82 -11.11
N VAL A 431 -12.13 -6.99 -9.82
CA VAL A 431 -10.90 -6.53 -9.16
C VAL A 431 -9.83 -7.61 -9.17
N TRP A 432 -8.61 -7.26 -9.56
CA TRP A 432 -7.47 -8.16 -9.54
C TRP A 432 -6.42 -7.62 -8.57
N PHE A 433 -5.99 -8.44 -7.63
CA PHE A 433 -4.96 -8.11 -6.64
C PHE A 433 -3.59 -8.29 -7.28
N LEU A 434 -2.80 -7.22 -7.35
CA LEU A 434 -1.50 -7.24 -8.00
C LEU A 434 -0.39 -7.58 -7.00
N GLU A 435 -0.24 -6.76 -5.96
CA GLU A 435 0.76 -6.97 -4.92
C GLU A 435 0.41 -6.19 -3.65
N PRO A 436 0.73 -6.74 -2.46
CA PRO A 436 0.82 -5.94 -1.25
C PRO A 436 2.16 -5.19 -1.23
N GLN A 437 2.21 -4.05 -0.56
CA GLN A 437 3.43 -3.25 -0.45
C GLN A 437 3.60 -2.73 0.97
N TYR A 438 4.76 -3.02 1.55
CA TYR A 438 5.20 -2.44 2.80
C TYR A 438 5.42 -0.93 2.66
N GLY A 439 6.08 -0.50 1.58
CA GLY A 439 6.35 0.91 1.29
C GLY A 439 5.20 1.59 0.56
N CYS A 440 4.44 2.44 1.24
CA CYS A 440 3.23 3.03 0.68
C CYS A 440 3.43 4.30 -0.15
N GLY A 441 4.65 4.86 -0.15
CA GLY A 441 4.95 6.19 -0.68
C GLY A 441 4.06 7.25 -0.03
N LEU A 442 4.42 7.78 1.14
CA LEU A 442 3.57 8.68 1.95
C LEU A 442 3.88 10.17 1.75
N ASP A 443 4.47 10.53 0.62
CA ASP A 443 4.74 11.91 0.24
C ASP A 443 3.45 12.74 0.06
N GLU A 444 3.45 14.02 0.40
CA GLU A 444 2.28 14.91 0.25
C GLU A 444 2.48 15.83 -0.97
N ASP A 445 2.71 15.22 -2.13
CA ASP A 445 3.00 15.90 -3.40
C ASP A 445 1.76 16.50 -4.10
N TYR A 446 0.55 16.08 -3.70
CA TYR A 446 -0.73 16.62 -4.18
C TYR A 446 -1.61 17.07 -3.01
N TYR A 447 -2.41 18.12 -3.21
CA TYR A 447 -3.31 18.66 -2.17
C TYR A 447 -4.28 17.61 -1.62
N PHE A 448 -4.89 16.78 -2.47
CA PHE A 448 -5.82 15.74 -2.01
C PHE A 448 -5.13 14.73 -1.09
N ARG A 449 -3.81 14.54 -1.21
CA ARG A 449 -3.06 13.63 -0.34
C ARG A 449 -2.90 14.16 1.07
N LEU A 450 -2.84 15.47 1.26
CA LEU A 450 -2.86 16.07 2.61
C LEU A 450 -4.15 15.70 3.34
N GLU A 451 -5.29 15.82 2.67
CA GLU A 451 -6.60 15.48 3.23
C GLU A 451 -6.76 13.98 3.44
N MET A 452 -6.35 13.16 2.45
CA MET A 452 -6.37 11.70 2.55
C MET A 452 -5.49 11.20 3.69
N HIS A 453 -4.25 11.69 3.81
CA HIS A 453 -3.34 11.34 4.89
C HIS A 453 -3.87 11.82 6.25
N ALA A 454 -4.51 13.00 6.31
CA ALA A 454 -5.17 13.43 7.53
C ALA A 454 -6.26 12.44 7.94
N SER A 455 -7.14 12.01 7.02
CA SER A 455 -8.14 10.95 7.29
C SER A 455 -7.49 9.65 7.76
N LEU A 456 -6.50 9.17 7.01
CA LEU A 456 -5.82 7.91 7.23
C LEU A 456 -5.14 7.86 8.62
N PHE A 457 -4.27 8.83 8.91
CA PHE A 457 -3.47 8.78 10.13
C PHE A 457 -4.26 9.20 11.36
N ASN A 458 -5.28 10.05 11.21
CA ASN A 458 -6.18 10.38 12.32
C ASN A 458 -6.92 9.13 12.82
N GLY A 459 -7.59 8.41 11.92
CA GLY A 459 -8.24 7.15 12.27
C GLY A 459 -7.26 6.11 12.81
N MET A 460 -6.04 6.04 12.26
CA MET A 460 -5.01 5.11 12.71
C MET A 460 -4.63 5.36 14.17
N VAL A 461 -4.37 6.62 14.56
CA VAL A 461 -4.00 6.94 15.94
C VAL A 461 -5.17 6.69 16.90
N ASP A 462 -6.42 6.99 16.49
CA ASP A 462 -7.61 6.67 17.31
C ASP A 462 -7.72 5.17 17.59
N VAL A 463 -7.53 4.33 16.55
CA VAL A 463 -7.53 2.87 16.70
C VAL A 463 -6.35 2.39 17.56
N ILE A 464 -5.15 2.95 17.39
CA ILE A 464 -3.98 2.60 18.20
C ILE A 464 -4.24 2.87 19.68
N GLU A 465 -4.77 4.05 20.01
CA GLU A 465 -5.11 4.41 21.39
C GLU A 465 -6.13 3.43 21.97
N GLU A 466 -7.21 3.16 21.24
CA GLU A 466 -8.29 2.32 21.74
C GLU A 466 -7.89 0.84 21.89
N VAL A 467 -7.14 0.29 20.92
CA VAL A 467 -6.58 -1.06 21.02
C VAL A 467 -5.71 -1.17 22.27
N TRP A 468 -4.83 -0.20 22.48
CA TRP A 468 -3.93 -0.19 23.63
C TRP A 468 -4.71 -0.15 24.95
N GLU A 469 -5.64 0.80 25.09
CA GLU A 469 -6.45 0.94 26.30
C GLU A 469 -7.23 -0.35 26.64
N LYS A 470 -7.77 -1.03 25.63
CA LYS A 470 -8.51 -2.28 25.82
C LYS A 470 -7.59 -3.43 26.20
N GLN A 471 -6.42 -3.56 25.56
CA GLN A 471 -5.45 -4.60 25.88
C GLN A 471 -4.87 -4.43 27.30
N GLU A 472 -4.51 -3.20 27.67
CA GLU A 472 -4.01 -2.87 29.02
C GLU A 472 -5.08 -3.11 30.10
N ALA A 473 -6.36 -2.90 29.77
CA ALA A 473 -7.50 -3.23 30.63
C ALA A 473 -7.88 -4.72 30.65
N GLY A 474 -7.13 -5.59 29.97
CA GLY A 474 -7.37 -7.04 29.92
C GLY A 474 -8.65 -7.44 29.17
N ARG A 475 -9.10 -6.64 28.20
CA ARG A 475 -10.28 -6.95 27.39
C ARG A 475 -9.95 -8.04 26.37
N GLU A 476 -10.74 -9.11 26.36
CA GLU A 476 -10.62 -10.18 25.36
C GLU A 476 -11.05 -9.75 23.96
N ARG A 477 -12.06 -8.86 23.87
CA ARG A 477 -12.58 -8.33 22.60
C ARG A 477 -12.20 -6.88 22.44
N LEU A 478 -11.57 -6.56 21.32
CA LEU A 478 -11.12 -5.19 21.02
C LEU A 478 -12.12 -4.40 20.14
N LEU A 479 -13.15 -5.07 19.62
CA LEU A 479 -14.24 -4.45 18.83
C LEU A 479 -15.55 -4.34 19.64
N PRO A 480 -16.47 -3.42 19.26
CA PRO A 480 -16.32 -2.34 18.26
C PRO A 480 -15.27 -1.31 18.67
N PHE A 481 -14.66 -0.63 17.69
CA PHE A 481 -13.95 0.62 17.94
C PHE A 481 -14.97 1.76 18.15
N LYS A 482 -14.72 2.65 19.12
CA LYS A 482 -15.46 3.90 19.33
C LYS A 482 -15.29 4.84 18.15
N ASN A 483 -14.08 4.91 17.60
CA ASN A 483 -13.76 5.73 16.44
C ASN A 483 -12.64 5.07 15.64
N ALA A 484 -12.97 4.56 14.46
CA ALA A 484 -12.00 4.04 13.50
C ALA A 484 -11.74 4.99 12.32
N GLY A 485 -12.25 6.24 12.38
CA GLY A 485 -12.26 7.13 11.22
C GLY A 485 -12.93 6.45 10.01
N ASN A 486 -12.26 6.52 8.86
CA ASN A 486 -12.72 5.88 7.62
C ASN A 486 -12.19 4.45 7.42
N TYR A 487 -11.64 3.82 8.46
CA TYR A 487 -11.23 2.43 8.39
C TYR A 487 -12.43 1.48 8.50
N GLU A 488 -12.41 0.41 7.71
CA GLU A 488 -13.37 -0.70 7.78
C GLU A 488 -12.65 -1.99 8.21
N VAL A 489 -13.21 -2.75 9.15
CA VAL A 489 -12.63 -4.03 9.58
C VAL A 489 -12.74 -5.06 8.46
N VAL A 490 -11.61 -5.69 8.10
CA VAL A 490 -11.56 -6.80 7.12
C VAL A 490 -11.17 -8.14 7.72
N HIS A 491 -10.54 -8.11 8.90
CA HIS A 491 -10.28 -9.29 9.71
C HIS A 491 -10.28 -8.91 11.19
N ALA A 492 -10.95 -9.70 12.03
CA ALA A 492 -10.87 -9.59 13.48
C ALA A 492 -11.28 -10.90 14.14
N ASP A 493 -10.53 -11.36 15.15
CA ASP A 493 -10.89 -12.50 15.99
C ASP A 493 -11.22 -13.77 15.18
N GLY A 494 -10.48 -14.03 14.10
CA GLY A 494 -10.71 -15.17 13.19
C GLY A 494 -11.88 -14.99 12.22
N ILE A 495 -12.63 -13.89 12.32
CA ILE A 495 -13.69 -13.50 11.38
C ILE A 495 -13.05 -12.71 10.25
N SER A 496 -13.34 -13.12 9.01
CA SER A 496 -12.80 -12.52 7.79
C SER A 496 -13.93 -11.94 6.94
N PHE A 497 -13.71 -10.78 6.35
CA PHE A 497 -14.66 -10.14 5.45
C PHE A 497 -14.94 -11.02 4.23
N TYR A 498 -16.23 -11.16 3.90
CA TYR A 498 -16.70 -11.91 2.73
C TYR A 498 -17.69 -11.06 1.94
N TYR A 499 -17.46 -10.91 0.63
CA TYR A 499 -18.41 -10.23 -0.24
C TYR A 499 -19.54 -11.17 -0.63
N ASP A 500 -20.61 -11.18 0.18
CA ASP A 500 -21.78 -12.02 -0.05
C ASP A 500 -22.45 -11.76 -1.42
N GLY A 501 -22.79 -12.86 -2.08
CA GLY A 501 -23.41 -12.88 -3.42
C GLY A 501 -22.50 -12.52 -4.59
N TYR A 502 -21.21 -12.25 -4.37
CA TYR A 502 -20.26 -12.01 -5.47
C TYR A 502 -19.75 -13.33 -6.05
N GLU A 503 -19.87 -13.45 -7.37
CA GLU A 503 -19.29 -14.54 -8.16
C GLU A 503 -18.59 -13.94 -9.38
N ARG A 504 -17.33 -14.32 -9.58
CA ARG A 504 -16.56 -13.90 -10.75
C ARG A 504 -16.93 -14.75 -11.95
N ASN A 505 -17.21 -14.11 -13.08
CA ASN A 505 -17.41 -14.84 -14.33
C ASN A 505 -16.11 -15.55 -14.74
N HIS A 506 -16.19 -16.86 -14.95
CA HIS A 506 -15.05 -17.67 -15.39
C HIS A 506 -14.69 -17.46 -16.87
N ASN A 507 -15.64 -16.98 -17.69
CA ASN A 507 -15.45 -16.73 -19.11
C ASN A 507 -15.08 -15.26 -19.33
N LYS A 508 -13.81 -14.93 -19.07
CA LYS A 508 -13.24 -13.60 -19.30
C LYS A 508 -12.76 -13.44 -20.74
N PRO A 509 -12.93 -12.25 -21.35
CA PRO A 509 -12.34 -11.95 -22.66
C PRO A 509 -10.80 -12.13 -22.64
N THR A 510 -10.24 -12.52 -23.78
CA THR A 510 -8.78 -12.57 -23.98
C THR A 510 -8.25 -11.20 -24.43
N CYS A 511 -6.96 -10.94 -24.21
CA CYS A 511 -6.30 -9.69 -24.61
C CYS A 511 -6.34 -9.44 -26.12
N THR A 512 -6.43 -10.51 -26.92
CA THR A 512 -6.36 -10.43 -28.38
C THR A 512 -7.70 -10.12 -29.04
N GLY A 513 -8.78 -9.97 -28.25
CA GLY A 513 -10.11 -9.70 -28.77
C GLY A 513 -10.51 -10.66 -29.88
N ASP A 514 -11.06 -11.83 -29.54
CA ASP A 514 -12.09 -12.38 -30.43
C ASP A 514 -13.29 -11.43 -30.34
N GLY A 515 -13.18 -10.33 -31.09
CA GLY A 515 -14.29 -9.45 -31.37
C GLY A 515 -15.39 -10.30 -31.97
N ARG A 516 -16.54 -10.32 -31.32
CA ARG A 516 -17.78 -10.43 -32.06
C ARG A 516 -17.93 -9.20 -32.95
#